data_AF-A0A6P0MIA1-F1
#
_entry.id   AF-A0A6P0MIA1-F1
#
_cell.length_a   1.000
_cell.length_b   1.000
_cell.length_c   1.000
_cell.angle_alpha   90.00
_cell.angle_beta   90.00
_cell.angle_gamma   90.00
#
_symmetry.space_group_name_H-M   'P 1'
#
loop_
_entity.id
_entity.type
_entity.pdbx_description
1 polymer ?
#
loop_
_entity_poly.entity_id
_entity_poly.type
_entity_poly.pdbx_seq_one_letter_code
_entity_poly.pdbx_strand_id
1 'polypeptide(L)'
;MSNTQSTSADGANPDYVGLVRFLVEPFLESAESLSIDCERSSKARVWIRLAFEGEDKGRVFGRGGRNIQAIRTIIKAAAQAAGQSVHLDIYDDSGGTYPRENSREKNSGGRVDLKRKISHRPLVRKSAPKLRSE
;
A
#
# COMPACT_ATOMS: atom_id res chain seq x y z
N MET A 1 3.10 -16.74 29.98
CA MET A 1 4.43 -16.64 29.35
C MET A 1 4.52 -15.27 28.71
N SER A 2 5.12 -14.30 29.41
CA SER A 2 5.19 -12.89 29.01
C SER A 2 6.43 -12.64 28.15
N ASN A 3 6.25 -12.28 26.88
CA ASN A 3 7.36 -11.88 26.02
C ASN A 3 7.52 -10.36 26.09
N THR A 4 8.43 -9.92 26.97
CA THR A 4 8.87 -8.52 27.07
C THR A 4 9.90 -8.27 25.98
N GLN A 5 9.50 -7.71 24.84
CA GLN A 5 10.46 -7.23 23.84
C GLN A 5 10.91 -5.81 24.18
N SER A 6 12.22 -5.70 24.31
CA SER A 6 13.05 -4.57 24.72
C SER A 6 12.67 -3.24 24.05
N THR A 7 12.23 -2.28 24.86
CA THR A 7 12.22 -0.85 24.50
C THR A 7 13.62 -0.27 24.73
N SER A 8 14.56 -0.59 23.85
CA SER A 8 15.81 0.18 23.78
C SER A 8 15.50 1.50 23.09
N ALA A 9 15.24 2.54 23.88
CA ALA A 9 15.13 3.92 23.43
C ALA A 9 16.51 4.41 22.92
N ASP A 10 16.86 4.00 21.70
CA ASP A 10 17.98 4.53 20.95
C ASP A 10 17.52 5.86 20.33
N GLY A 11 17.79 6.97 21.05
CA GLY A 11 17.25 8.31 20.79
C GLY A 11 17.60 8.97 19.45
N ALA A 12 18.09 8.21 18.46
CA ALA A 12 18.42 8.67 17.12
C ALA A 12 17.67 7.93 15.99
N ASN A 13 17.03 6.80 16.27
CA ASN A 13 16.44 5.95 15.23
C ASN A 13 14.93 5.73 15.42
N PRO A 14 14.10 5.87 14.37
CA PRO A 14 12.67 5.58 14.46
C PRO A 14 12.42 4.12 14.84
N ASP A 15 11.46 3.91 15.74
CA ASP A 15 10.89 2.58 15.99
C ASP A 15 9.91 2.22 14.87
N TYR A 16 10.44 1.59 13.82
CA TYR A 16 9.64 1.14 12.69
C TYR A 16 8.70 -0.02 13.06
N VAL A 17 9.09 -0.87 14.00
CA VAL A 17 8.28 -2.04 14.40
C VAL A 17 7.04 -1.56 15.13
N GLY A 18 7.21 -0.69 16.14
CA GLY A 18 6.10 -0.08 16.87
C GLY A 18 5.19 0.74 15.96
N LEU A 19 5.75 1.52 15.03
CA LEU A 19 4.98 2.30 14.07
C LEU A 19 4.12 1.41 13.15
N VAL A 20 4.73 0.38 12.55
CA VAL A 20 4.01 -0.54 11.64
C VAL A 20 2.92 -1.27 12.40
N ARG A 21 3.23 -1.76 13.60
CA ARG A 21 2.26 -2.43 14.47
C ARG A 21 1.07 -1.52 14.75
N PHE A 22 1.32 -0.30 15.22
CA PHE A 22 0.27 0.68 15.51
C PHE A 22 -0.63 0.98 14.30
N LEU A 23 -0.06 1.04 13.09
CA LEU A 23 -0.80 1.33 11.87
C LEU A 23 -1.60 0.13 11.36
N VAL A 24 -1.11 -1.10 11.55
CA VAL A 24 -1.70 -2.32 10.95
C VAL A 24 -2.66 -3.02 11.91
N GLU A 25 -2.34 -3.07 13.20
CA GLU A 25 -3.11 -3.75 14.25
C GLU A 25 -4.62 -3.39 14.26
N PRO A 26 -5.04 -2.13 14.01
CA PRO A 26 -6.47 -1.79 13.94
C PRO A 26 -7.25 -2.45 12.80
N PHE A 27 -6.56 -3.00 11.79
CA PHE A 27 -7.17 -3.68 10.65
C PHE A 27 -7.24 -5.19 10.81
N LEU A 28 -6.63 -5.74 11.86
CA LEU A 28 -6.55 -7.17 12.11
C LEU A 28 -7.65 -7.61 13.08
N GLU A 29 -8.20 -8.80 12.89
CA GLU A 29 -9.09 -9.43 13.87
C GLU A 29 -8.32 -9.97 15.07
N SER A 30 -7.12 -10.49 14.83
CA SER A 30 -6.24 -11.01 15.87
C SER A 30 -4.86 -10.39 15.75
N ALA A 31 -4.47 -9.56 16.72
CA ALA A 31 -3.15 -8.93 16.73
C ALA A 31 -1.99 -9.95 16.78
N GLU A 32 -2.26 -11.18 17.25
CA GLU A 32 -1.27 -12.26 17.32
C GLU A 32 -0.92 -12.86 15.95
N SER A 33 -1.75 -12.65 14.93
CA SER A 33 -1.44 -13.07 13.56
C SER A 33 -0.35 -12.20 12.92
N LEU A 34 -0.06 -11.04 13.51
CA LEU A 34 0.88 -10.07 12.98
C LEU A 34 2.33 -10.45 13.28
N SER A 35 3.08 -10.76 12.23
CA SER A 35 4.53 -10.92 12.29
C SER A 35 5.22 -9.78 11.58
N ILE A 36 6.13 -9.11 12.29
CA ILE A 36 6.93 -7.99 11.78
C ILE A 36 8.40 -8.35 11.97
N ASP A 37 9.14 -8.38 10.88
CA ASP A 37 10.60 -8.52 10.88
C ASP A 37 11.24 -7.26 10.30
N CYS A 38 12.25 -6.72 10.97
CA CYS A 38 12.89 -5.46 10.60
C CYS A 38 14.40 -5.65 10.49
N GLU A 39 14.90 -5.60 9.26
CA GLU A 39 16.33 -5.71 8.97
C GLU A 39 16.90 -4.33 8.63
N ARG A 40 17.94 -3.93 9.35
CA ARG A 40 18.67 -2.68 9.10
C ARG A 40 19.99 -2.99 8.41
N SER A 41 20.24 -2.33 7.29
CA SER A 41 21.49 -2.43 6.54
C SER A 41 22.43 -1.29 6.90
N SER A 42 23.74 -1.50 6.71
CA SER A 42 24.80 -0.51 6.97
C SER A 42 24.70 0.78 6.15
N LYS A 43 23.93 0.79 5.06
CA LYS A 43 23.75 1.94 4.14
C LYS A 43 22.52 2.81 4.45
N ALA A 44 22.11 2.92 5.73
CA ALA A 44 20.89 3.63 6.13
C ALA A 44 19.61 3.13 5.41
N ARG A 45 19.60 1.83 5.07
CA ARG A 45 18.46 1.17 4.40
C ARG A 45 17.80 0.20 5.37
N VAL A 46 16.49 0.29 5.48
CA VAL A 46 15.67 -0.53 6.38
C VAL A 46 14.71 -1.36 5.55
N TRP A 47 14.64 -2.65 5.83
CA TRP A 47 13.69 -3.58 5.24
C TRP A 47 12.73 -4.03 6.31
N ILE A 48 11.44 -3.87 6.06
CA ILE A 48 10.36 -4.27 6.96
C ILE A 48 9.57 -5.33 6.22
N ARG A 49 9.48 -6.51 6.82
CA ARG A 49 8.78 -7.67 6.33
C ARG A 49 7.55 -7.86 7.20
N LEU A 50 6.38 -7.85 6.59
CA LEU A 50 5.10 -7.93 7.27
C LEU A 50 4.39 -9.21 6.83
N ALA A 51 3.85 -9.96 7.78
CA ALA A 51 2.98 -11.10 7.51
C ALA A 51 1.78 -11.07 8.47
N PHE A 52 0.63 -11.49 7.98
CA PHE A 52 -0.63 -11.62 8.72
C PHE A 52 -1.55 -12.61 7.97
N GLU A 53 -2.65 -13.02 8.59
CA GLU A 53 -3.55 -14.01 8.00
C GLU A 53 -4.35 -13.48 6.80
N GLY A 54 -4.76 -14.41 5.93
CA GLY A 54 -5.43 -14.08 4.66
C GLY A 54 -6.76 -13.35 4.82
N GLU A 55 -7.49 -13.55 5.91
CA GLU A 55 -8.78 -12.89 6.18
C GLU A 55 -8.61 -11.39 6.44
N ASP A 56 -7.51 -11.00 7.09
CA ASP A 56 -7.17 -9.60 7.40
C ASP A 56 -6.70 -8.81 6.18
N LYS A 57 -6.23 -9.51 5.15
CA LYS A 57 -5.62 -8.93 3.96
C LYS A 57 -6.51 -7.92 3.25
N GLY A 58 -7.80 -8.21 3.11
CA GLY A 58 -8.75 -7.30 2.47
C GLY A 58 -8.82 -5.94 3.19
N ARG A 59 -8.78 -5.96 4.53
CA ARG A 59 -8.83 -4.77 5.39
C ARG A 59 -7.51 -3.99 5.36
N VAL A 60 -6.38 -4.68 5.52
CA VAL A 60 -5.04 -4.07 5.55
C VAL A 60 -4.68 -3.44 4.20
N PHE A 61 -4.92 -4.13 3.08
CA PHE A 61 -4.66 -3.56 1.75
C PHE A 61 -5.68 -2.45 1.44
N GLY A 62 -6.94 -2.65 1.82
CA GLY A 62 -8.05 -1.76 1.54
C GLY A 62 -8.43 -1.73 0.06
N ARG A 63 -9.54 -1.05 -0.27
CA ARG A 63 -10.06 -0.98 -1.64
C ARG A 63 -9.06 -0.31 -2.59
N GLY A 64 -8.53 -1.10 -3.53
CA GLY A 64 -7.52 -0.66 -4.50
C GLY A 64 -6.13 -0.46 -3.91
N GLY A 65 -5.81 -1.06 -2.76
CA GLY A 65 -4.50 -0.92 -2.12
C GLY A 65 -4.26 0.44 -1.44
N ARG A 66 -5.29 1.28 -1.33
CA ARG A 66 -5.13 2.65 -0.82
C ARG A 66 -4.64 2.70 0.63
N ASN A 67 -5.09 1.76 1.47
CA ASN A 67 -4.70 1.72 2.87
C ASN A 67 -3.21 1.37 2.99
N ILE A 68 -2.76 0.32 2.31
CA ILE A 68 -1.35 -0.07 2.35
C ILE A 68 -0.42 0.99 1.75
N GLN A 69 -0.87 1.73 0.73
CA GLN A 69 -0.11 2.85 0.18
C GLN A 69 0.01 4.02 1.17
N ALA A 70 -1.04 4.30 1.97
CA ALA A 70 -0.97 5.28 3.04
C ALA A 70 0.03 4.86 4.13
N ILE A 71 -0.04 3.60 4.57
CA ILE A 71 0.91 3.04 5.55
C ILE A 71 2.36 3.15 5.05
N ARG A 72 2.62 2.74 3.79
CA ARG A 72 3.94 2.91 3.14
C ARG A 72 4.41 4.35 3.13
N THR A 73 3.51 5.29 2.88
CA THR A 73 3.84 6.73 2.85
C THR A 73 4.25 7.23 4.23
N ILE A 74 3.52 6.85 5.28
CA ILE A 74 3.83 7.24 6.66
C ILE A 74 5.20 6.71 7.08
N ILE A 75 5.46 5.42 6.86
CA ILE A 75 6.73 4.78 7.20
C ILE A 75 7.88 5.43 6.42
N LYS A 76 7.68 5.71 5.14
CA LYS A 76 8.66 6.42 4.31
C LYS A 76 8.94 7.83 4.83
N ALA A 77 7.92 8.57 5.24
CA ALA A 77 8.10 9.90 5.80
C ALA A 77 8.89 9.86 7.11
N ALA A 78 8.59 8.90 8.00
CA ALA A 78 9.35 8.69 9.23
C ALA A 78 10.83 8.35 8.95
N ALA A 79 11.09 7.48 7.96
CA ALA A 79 12.45 7.16 7.55
C ALA A 79 13.19 8.37 6.96
N GLN A 80 12.52 9.14 6.11
CA GLN A 80 13.10 10.36 5.52
C GLN A 80 13.46 11.39 6.58
N ALA A 81 12.63 11.56 7.61
CA ALA A 81 12.92 12.44 8.75
C ALA A 81 14.19 12.01 9.52
N ALA A 82 14.49 10.71 9.53
CA ALA A 82 15.70 10.14 10.12
C ALA A 82 16.88 9.97 9.14
N GLY A 83 16.78 10.48 7.90
CA GLY A 83 17.82 10.35 6.89
C GLY A 83 18.00 8.92 6.34
N GLN A 84 16.98 8.07 6.48
CA GLN A 84 17.00 6.66 6.08
C GLN A 84 16.08 6.39 4.89
N SER A 85 16.31 5.27 4.22
CA SER A 85 15.42 4.72 3.19
C SER A 85 14.80 3.42 3.67
N VAL A 86 13.48 3.30 3.56
CA VAL A 86 12.75 2.12 4.06
C VAL A 86 12.02 1.39 2.93
N HIS A 87 11.97 0.07 3.03
CA HIS A 87 11.18 -0.78 2.14
C HIS A 87 10.26 -1.68 2.94
N LEU A 88 8.94 -1.57 2.70
CA LEU A 88 7.93 -2.44 3.29
C LEU A 88 7.52 -3.52 2.29
N ASP A 89 7.82 -4.76 2.64
CA ASP A 89 7.42 -5.98 1.93
C ASP A 89 6.35 -6.72 2.73
N ILE A 90 5.36 -7.28 2.05
CA ILE A 90 4.23 -7.99 2.68
C ILE A 90 4.20 -9.38 2.10
N TYR A 91 4.45 -10.36 2.95
CA TYR A 91 4.41 -11.76 2.59
C TYR A 91 2.97 -12.24 2.53
N ASP A 92 2.70 -13.01 1.50
CA ASP A 92 1.45 -13.70 1.30
C ASP A 92 1.79 -15.12 0.85
N ASP A 93 1.27 -16.10 1.58
CA ASP A 93 1.55 -17.52 1.33
C ASP A 93 1.07 -17.98 -0.07
N SER A 94 0.19 -17.21 -0.71
CA SER A 94 -0.37 -17.54 -2.03
C SER A 94 0.59 -17.34 -3.22
N GLY A 95 1.88 -17.04 -3.00
CA GLY A 95 2.88 -16.92 -4.07
C GLY A 95 2.68 -15.70 -4.99
N GLY A 96 1.69 -14.87 -4.70
CA GLY A 96 1.42 -13.62 -5.40
C GLY A 96 2.32 -12.50 -4.88
N THR A 97 3.54 -12.39 -5.41
CA THR A 97 4.29 -11.13 -5.35
C THR A 97 3.44 -10.05 -6.01
N TYR A 98 2.73 -9.23 -5.23
CA TYR A 98 2.05 -8.06 -5.75
C TYR A 98 3.08 -7.19 -6.47
N PRO A 99 2.97 -6.96 -7.78
CA PRO A 99 3.98 -6.22 -8.52
C PRO A 99 4.19 -4.86 -7.86
N ARG A 100 5.43 -4.67 -7.42
CA ARG A 100 5.95 -3.43 -6.88
C ARG A 100 5.84 -2.38 -7.99
N GLU A 101 4.76 -1.59 -8.00
CA GLU A 101 4.64 -0.44 -8.89
C GLU A 101 5.63 0.64 -8.43
N ASN A 102 6.88 0.45 -8.85
CA ASN A 102 7.93 1.44 -8.74
C ASN A 102 8.13 2.13 -10.09
N SER A 103 7.02 2.58 -10.71
CA SER A 103 7.03 3.36 -11.96
C SER A 103 6.84 4.85 -11.66
N ARG A 104 7.68 5.38 -10.77
CA ARG A 104 8.02 6.81 -10.78
C ARG A 104 9.43 6.96 -11.32
N GLU A 105 9.55 6.87 -12.63
CA GLU A 105 10.70 7.35 -13.38
C GLU A 105 10.18 8.39 -14.39
N LYS A 106 10.79 9.58 -14.36
CA LYS A 106 10.67 10.72 -15.29
C LYS A 106 9.61 11.79 -15.00
N ASN A 107 10.01 12.68 -14.11
CA ASN A 107 9.87 14.11 -14.35
C ASN A 107 10.89 14.52 -15.45
N SER A 108 10.45 14.53 -16.71
CA SER A 108 11.14 15.26 -17.78
C SER A 108 10.08 15.96 -18.62
N GLY A 109 10.07 17.29 -18.57
CA GLY A 109 9.16 18.12 -19.34
C GLY A 109 9.21 17.81 -20.83
N GLY A 110 8.03 17.83 -21.46
CA GLY A 110 7.85 17.72 -22.90
C GLY A 110 6.36 17.83 -23.23
N ARG A 111 5.98 18.95 -23.84
CA ARG A 111 4.71 19.14 -24.57
C ARG A 111 4.63 18.16 -25.75
N VAL A 112 3.45 18.09 -26.39
CA VAL A 112 3.02 17.33 -27.59
C VAL A 112 2.37 15.96 -27.27
N ASP A 113 1.25 15.50 -27.83
CA ASP A 113 0.29 16.07 -28.77
C ASP A 113 -1.01 15.24 -28.74
N LEU A 114 -2.03 15.78 -29.41
CA LEU A 114 -3.42 15.33 -29.52
C LEU A 114 -3.62 13.89 -30.03
N LYS A 115 -4.26 12.99 -29.25
CA LYS A 115 -5.13 11.91 -29.82
C LYS A 115 -6.11 11.33 -28.79
N ARG A 116 -7.22 12.04 -28.56
CA ARG A 116 -8.39 11.50 -27.85
C ARG A 116 -9.14 10.53 -28.78
N LYS A 117 -8.84 9.23 -28.75
CA LYS A 117 -9.72 8.23 -29.36
C LYS A 117 -10.92 7.99 -28.43
N ILE A 118 -12.00 8.71 -28.71
CA ILE A 118 -13.33 8.47 -28.15
C ILE A 118 -13.82 7.17 -28.79
N SER A 119 -13.69 6.05 -28.10
CA SER A 119 -14.34 4.80 -28.52
C SER A 119 -15.85 4.98 -28.35
N HIS A 120 -16.53 5.05 -29.48
CA HIS A 120 -17.98 5.17 -29.60
C HIS A 120 -18.70 4.08 -28.79
N ARG A 121 -19.38 4.49 -27.71
CA ARG A 121 -20.51 3.72 -27.17
C ARG A 121 -21.71 4.05 -28.07
N PRO A 122 -22.27 3.10 -28.85
CA PRO A 122 -23.42 3.41 -29.69
C PRO A 122 -24.61 3.73 -28.79
N LEU A 123 -25.21 4.90 -29.01
CA LEU A 123 -26.45 5.30 -28.36
C LEU A 123 -27.58 4.43 -28.93
N VAL A 124 -28.14 3.56 -28.07
CA VAL A 124 -29.39 2.86 -28.35
C VAL A 124 -30.46 3.92 -28.65
N ARG A 125 -30.87 4.03 -29.91
CA ARG A 125 -31.99 4.88 -30.32
C ARG A 125 -33.27 4.24 -29.78
N LYS A 126 -33.88 4.85 -28.75
CA LYS A 126 -35.25 4.53 -28.32
C LYS A 126 -36.19 4.90 -29.48
N SER A 127 -36.93 3.92 -29.99
CA SER A 127 -38.05 4.17 -30.92
C SER A 127 -39.21 4.79 -30.15
N ALA A 128 -39.68 5.96 -30.61
CA ALA A 128 -40.86 6.63 -30.08
C ALA A 128 -42.14 5.84 -30.43
N PRO A 129 -43.18 5.87 -29.58
CA PRO A 129 -44.45 5.18 -29.85
C PRO A 129 -45.19 5.89 -30.99
N LYS A 130 -45.71 5.12 -31.96
CA LYS A 130 -46.60 5.67 -33.00
C LYS A 130 -47.98 5.90 -32.39
N LEU A 131 -48.47 7.12 -32.59
CA LEU A 131 -49.82 7.56 -32.29
C LEU A 131 -50.84 6.72 -33.08
N ARG A 132 -51.90 6.36 -32.38
CA ARG A 132 -53.12 5.73 -32.90
C ARG A 132 -53.99 6.79 -33.59
N SER A 133 -54.49 6.50 -34.78
CA SER A 133 -55.66 7.17 -35.34
C SER A 133 -56.30 6.31 -36.43
N GLU A 134 -57.54 5.92 -36.11
CA GLU A 134 -58.71 5.48 -36.90
C GLU A 134 -58.60 4.27 -37.84
#